data_AF-T2CB18-F1
#
_entry.id   AF-T2CB18-F1
#
_cell.length_a   1.000
_cell.length_b   1.000
_cell.length_c   1.000
_cell.angle_alpha   90.00
_cell.angle_beta   90.00
_cell.angle_gamma   90.00
#
_symmetry.space_group_name_H-M   'P 1'
#
loop_
_entity.id
_entity.type
_entity.pdbx_description
1 polymer ?
#
loop_
_entity_poly.entity_id
_entity_poly.type
_entity_poly.pdbx_seq_one_letter_code
_entity_poly.pdbx_strand_id
1 'polypeptide(L)'
;MDEPIISSNLELPGFRFHPTEEELIDFYLKNMVFRRKLHFDIISVLNIYQHEPWDLPGLAKIGEREWYFFVPRDRKHGNGGRPNRTTEHGFWKATGSDRKIVSLLGHNRVLGLRKTLVFYRGRAPRGSKTDWVMNEYRLPDNCSQPKDIVLCKIYRKATSLKVLEQWAAKEEEEQEILKSIQEEAAAAVETVAAASFSSIFVISNISTFIQWRLT
;
A
#
# COMPACT_ATOMS: atom_id res chain seq x y z
N MET A 1 16.15 -8.97 43.20
CA MET A 1 15.50 -10.06 42.46
C MET A 1 15.11 -9.45 41.14
N ASP A 2 16.00 -9.55 40.15
CA ASP A 2 15.78 -9.01 38.84
C ASP A 2 14.88 -9.97 38.06
N GLU A 3 13.61 -9.59 37.89
CA GLU A 3 12.68 -10.26 36.99
C GLU A 3 13.28 -10.24 35.58
N PRO A 4 13.39 -11.38 34.89
CA PRO A 4 13.93 -11.40 33.54
C PRO A 4 12.93 -10.69 32.62
N ILE A 5 13.30 -9.49 32.17
CA ILE A 5 12.68 -8.85 31.02
C ILE A 5 12.91 -9.82 29.87
N ILE A 6 11.87 -10.56 29.48
CA ILE A 6 11.86 -11.28 28.21
C ILE A 6 11.82 -10.20 27.12
N SER A 7 13.00 -9.63 26.81
CA SER A 7 13.17 -8.74 25.68
C SER A 7 12.92 -9.57 24.42
N SER A 8 11.79 -9.33 23.77
CA SER A 8 11.48 -9.32 22.32
C SER A 8 12.29 -10.11 21.27
N ASN A 9 13.24 -10.97 21.61
CA ASN A 9 14.16 -11.64 20.69
C ASN A 9 14.18 -13.16 20.92
N LEU A 10 13.00 -13.79 21.01
CA LEU A 10 12.91 -15.23 20.72
C LEU A 10 12.90 -15.41 19.19
N GLU A 11 13.98 -14.97 18.52
CA GLU A 11 14.18 -15.14 17.08
C GLU A 11 14.65 -16.56 16.80
N LEU A 12 13.75 -17.52 17.03
CA LEU A 12 13.94 -18.87 16.50
C LEU A 12 13.55 -18.86 15.01
N PRO A 13 14.38 -19.42 14.10
CA PRO A 13 14.03 -19.55 12.71
C PRO A 13 12.65 -20.19 12.53
N GLY A 14 11.74 -19.47 11.87
CA GLY A 14 10.37 -19.93 11.60
C GLY A 14 9.32 -19.49 12.63
N PHE A 15 9.71 -19.03 13.82
CA PHE A 15 8.75 -18.47 14.77
C PHE A 15 8.41 -17.03 14.39
N ARG A 16 7.13 -16.77 14.11
CA ARG A 16 6.65 -15.46 13.69
C ARG A 16 5.33 -15.14 14.36
N PHE A 17 5.06 -13.85 14.49
CA PHE A 17 3.77 -13.36 14.92
C PHE A 17 2.72 -13.61 13.82
N HIS A 18 2.02 -14.73 13.92
CA HIS A 18 0.98 -15.15 12.99
C HIS A 18 -0.32 -15.54 13.73
N PRO A 19 -0.92 -14.62 14.51
CA PRO A 19 -2.11 -14.92 15.29
C PRO A 19 -3.32 -15.21 14.39
N THR A 20 -4.13 -16.17 14.83
CA THR A 20 -5.46 -16.45 14.28
C THR A 20 -6.44 -15.30 14.56
N GLU A 21 -7.56 -15.26 13.83
CA GLU A 21 -8.57 -14.24 14.05
C GLU A 21 -9.23 -14.32 15.44
N GLU A 22 -9.32 -15.54 15.99
CA GLU A 22 -9.79 -15.79 17.35
C GLU A 22 -8.82 -15.20 18.38
N GLU A 23 -7.51 -15.46 18.26
CA GLU A 23 -6.48 -14.92 19.16
C GLU A 23 -6.41 -13.39 19.10
N LEU A 24 -6.50 -12.81 17.90
CA LEU A 24 -6.53 -11.34 17.73
C LEU A 24 -7.65 -10.69 18.55
N ILE A 25 -8.82 -11.33 18.61
CA ILE A 25 -9.98 -10.79 19.31
C ILE A 25 -9.98 -11.18 20.78
N ASP A 26 -10.00 -12.47 21.09
CA ASP A 26 -10.27 -12.97 22.45
C ASP A 26 -9.06 -12.83 23.38
N PHE A 27 -7.84 -12.77 22.83
CA PHE A 27 -6.62 -12.51 23.59
C PHE A 27 -6.17 -11.05 23.46
N TYR A 28 -5.77 -10.58 22.28
CA TYR A 28 -5.12 -9.27 22.14
C TYR A 28 -6.09 -8.09 22.35
N LEU A 29 -7.14 -7.99 21.51
CA LEU A 29 -8.07 -6.86 21.57
C LEU A 29 -8.85 -6.83 22.87
N LYS A 30 -9.32 -8.00 23.35
CA LYS A 30 -10.01 -8.11 24.63
C LYS A 30 -9.13 -7.60 25.76
N ASN A 31 -7.92 -8.15 25.94
CA ASN A 31 -7.05 -7.73 27.05
C ASN A 31 -6.70 -6.23 26.97
N MET A 32 -6.51 -5.68 25.77
CA MET A 32 -6.30 -4.24 25.58
C MET A 32 -7.50 -3.39 26.06
N VAL A 33 -8.72 -3.76 25.66
CA VAL A 33 -9.96 -3.04 26.07
C VAL A 33 -10.20 -3.15 27.57
N PHE A 34 -9.97 -4.33 28.16
CA PHE A 34 -10.08 -4.56 29.60
C PHE A 34 -8.90 -3.97 30.40
N ARG A 35 -7.98 -3.24 29.75
CA ARG A 35 -6.77 -2.64 30.35
C ARG A 35 -5.95 -3.62 31.18
N ARG A 36 -5.96 -4.89 30.78
CA ARG A 36 -5.11 -5.92 31.39
C ARG A 36 -3.71 -5.73 30.84
N LYS A 37 -2.73 -5.60 31.73
CA LYS A 37 -1.32 -5.54 31.32
C LYS A 37 -0.98 -6.86 30.63
N LEU A 38 -0.77 -6.80 29.32
CA LEU A 38 -0.14 -7.91 28.60
C LEU A 38 1.33 -7.91 28.99
N HIS A 39 1.88 -9.10 29.25
CA HIS A 39 3.31 -9.27 29.50
C HIS A 39 4.16 -8.91 28.27
N PHE A 40 3.54 -8.82 27.09
CA PHE A 40 4.21 -8.58 25.82
C PHE A 40 3.55 -7.40 25.10
N ASP A 41 4.35 -6.36 24.84
CA ASP A 41 3.92 -5.15 24.13
C ASP A 41 4.24 -5.28 22.62
N ILE A 42 3.57 -6.23 21.97
CA ILE A 42 3.85 -6.64 20.58
C ILE A 42 3.11 -5.76 19.56
N ILE A 43 1.94 -5.21 19.92
CA ILE A 43 1.08 -4.42 19.04
C ILE A 43 1.09 -2.96 19.48
N SER A 44 1.51 -2.05 18.61
CA SER A 44 1.55 -0.60 18.88
C SER A 44 0.16 0.04 18.86
N VAL A 45 -0.03 1.03 19.73
CA VAL A 45 -1.19 1.93 19.67
C VAL A 45 -0.89 3.07 18.70
N LEU A 46 -1.68 3.20 17.63
CA LEU A 46 -1.46 4.22 16.59
C LEU A 46 -2.78 4.60 15.92
N ASN A 47 -2.99 5.90 15.67
CA ASN A 47 -4.09 6.33 14.81
C ASN A 47 -3.70 6.19 13.33
N ILE A 48 -3.89 4.99 12.79
CA ILE A 48 -3.48 4.65 11.41
C ILE A 48 -4.16 5.49 10.32
N TYR A 49 -5.26 6.20 10.62
CA TYR A 49 -5.93 7.04 9.62
C TYR A 49 -5.20 8.37 9.38
N GLN A 50 -4.17 8.68 10.16
CA GLN A 50 -3.29 9.83 9.98
C GLN A 50 -2.03 9.49 9.16
N HIS A 51 -1.88 8.24 8.73
CA HIS A 51 -0.71 7.75 8.03
C HIS A 51 -1.09 7.07 6.73
N GLU A 52 -0.19 7.15 5.76
CA GLU A 52 -0.32 6.39 4.53
C GLU A 52 0.04 4.93 4.76
N PRO A 53 -0.57 3.98 4.04
CA PRO A 53 -0.37 2.57 4.32
C PRO A 53 1.07 2.08 4.11
N TRP A 54 1.85 2.74 3.26
CA TRP A 54 3.27 2.41 3.03
C TRP A 54 4.21 2.89 4.14
N ASP A 55 3.76 3.81 5.01
CA ASP A 55 4.54 4.26 6.16
C ASP A 55 4.29 3.36 7.39
N LEU A 56 3.12 2.71 7.46
CA LEU A 56 2.72 1.86 8.57
C LEU A 56 3.73 0.75 8.91
N PRO A 57 4.35 0.03 7.95
CA PRO A 57 5.39 -0.96 8.27
C PRO A 57 6.50 -0.42 9.16
N GLY A 58 6.94 0.83 8.95
CA GLY A 58 7.99 1.46 9.75
C GLY A 58 7.54 1.90 11.15
N LEU A 59 6.24 1.93 11.39
CA LEU A 59 5.64 2.32 12.68
C LEU A 59 5.18 1.11 13.50
N ALA A 60 5.24 -0.09 12.92
CA ALA A 60 4.88 -1.33 13.60
C ALA A 60 6.02 -1.82 14.49
N LYS A 61 5.70 -2.42 15.63
CA LYS A 61 6.70 -3.08 16.50
C LYS A 61 7.14 -4.44 15.98
N ILE A 62 6.29 -5.10 15.18
CA ILE A 62 6.55 -6.42 14.61
C ILE A 62 5.87 -6.54 13.24
N GLY A 63 6.43 -7.40 12.38
CA GLY A 63 5.79 -7.82 11.14
C GLY A 63 6.69 -7.66 9.92
N GLU A 64 6.76 -8.72 9.10
CA GLU A 64 7.46 -8.70 7.81
C GLU A 64 6.50 -8.41 6.64
N ARG A 65 5.32 -9.05 6.66
CA ARG A 65 4.30 -8.97 5.59
C ARG A 65 2.96 -8.45 6.08
N GLU A 66 2.75 -8.51 7.38
CA GLU A 66 1.51 -8.18 8.06
C GLU A 66 1.85 -7.38 9.32
N TRP A 67 1.18 -6.25 9.50
CA TRP A 67 1.44 -5.31 10.58
C TRP A 67 0.18 -5.08 11.39
N TYR A 68 0.32 -4.90 12.69
CA TYR A 68 -0.79 -4.90 13.64
C TYR A 68 -0.78 -3.63 14.49
N PHE A 69 -1.96 -3.02 14.63
CA PHE A 69 -2.12 -1.77 15.39
C PHE A 69 -3.39 -1.79 16.24
N PHE A 70 -3.29 -1.25 17.45
CA PHE A 70 -4.45 -0.80 18.20
C PHE A 70 -4.79 0.63 17.79
N VAL A 71 -6.01 0.84 17.30
CA VAL A 71 -6.46 2.12 16.78
C VAL A 71 -7.55 2.66 17.71
N PRO A 72 -7.31 3.81 18.38
CA PRO A 72 -8.35 4.48 19.13
C PRO A 72 -9.51 4.91 18.21
N ARG A 73 -10.74 4.60 18.60
CA ARG A 73 -11.95 5.09 17.94
C ARG A 73 -12.37 6.41 18.59
N ASP A 74 -12.55 7.43 17.76
CA ASP A 74 -13.06 8.72 18.24
C ASP A 74 -14.55 8.61 18.61
N ARG A 75 -14.87 8.93 19.87
CA ARG A 75 -16.24 8.96 20.42
C ARG A 75 -17.04 10.16 19.95
N LYS A 76 -16.40 11.19 19.39
CA LYS A 76 -17.07 12.46 19.02
C LYS A 76 -18.13 12.30 17.93
N HIS A 77 -18.06 11.21 17.16
CA HIS A 77 -19.12 10.85 16.23
C HIS A 77 -20.10 9.91 16.94
N GLY A 78 -21.11 10.47 17.61
CA GLY A 78 -22.13 9.68 18.33
C GLY A 78 -22.62 8.48 17.52
N ASN A 79 -22.70 7.30 18.15
CA ASN A 79 -23.26 5.99 17.77
C ASN A 79 -23.36 5.54 16.29
N GLY A 80 -22.77 6.23 15.30
CA GLY A 80 -23.06 5.95 13.89
C GLY A 80 -22.29 6.77 12.85
N GLY A 81 -21.52 7.79 13.23
CA GLY A 81 -20.69 8.50 12.25
C GLY A 81 -19.54 7.61 11.74
N ARG A 82 -19.45 7.47 10.41
CA ARG A 82 -18.38 6.73 9.75
C ARG A 82 -17.03 7.42 10.08
N PRO A 83 -16.02 6.71 10.62
CA PRO A 83 -14.72 7.32 10.87
C PRO A 83 -14.19 7.96 9.59
N ASN A 84 -13.62 9.17 9.69
CA ASN A 84 -12.93 9.76 8.55
C ASN A 84 -11.75 8.86 8.20
N ARG A 85 -11.86 8.23 7.04
CA ARG A 85 -10.93 7.22 6.53
C ARG A 85 -10.04 7.80 5.43
N THR A 86 -9.99 9.12 5.31
CA THR A 86 -9.22 9.86 4.31
C THR A 86 -7.88 10.23 4.90
N THR A 87 -6.81 9.90 4.19
CA THR A 87 -5.43 10.32 4.47
C THR A 87 -5.07 11.50 3.55
N GLU A 88 -3.84 12.00 3.59
CA GLU A 88 -3.41 13.11 2.75
C GLU A 88 -3.47 12.76 1.26
N HIS A 89 -3.03 11.55 0.91
CA HIS A 89 -2.87 11.10 -0.47
C HIS A 89 -3.87 10.02 -0.87
N GLY A 90 -4.86 9.69 -0.04
CA GLY A 90 -5.83 8.66 -0.37
C GLY A 90 -6.94 8.46 0.65
N PHE A 91 -7.61 7.31 0.55
CA PHE A 91 -8.70 6.96 1.45
C PHE A 91 -8.92 5.45 1.55
N TRP A 92 -9.36 5.00 2.73
CA TRP A 92 -9.76 3.62 2.99
C TRP A 92 -11.23 3.39 2.67
N LYS A 93 -11.49 2.51 1.69
CA LYS A 93 -12.84 2.11 1.29
C LYS A 93 -13.16 0.72 1.84
N ALA A 94 -14.24 0.61 2.60
CA ALA A 94 -14.77 -0.68 3.05
C ALA A 94 -15.20 -1.54 1.85
N THR A 95 -14.93 -2.83 1.92
CA THR A 95 -15.33 -3.82 0.92
C THR A 95 -16.05 -4.99 1.58
N GLY A 96 -17.16 -5.43 0.97
CA GLY A 96 -18.01 -6.48 1.50
C GLY A 96 -18.76 -6.11 2.78
N SER A 97 -19.45 -7.11 3.32
CA SER A 97 -20.14 -7.06 4.61
C SER A 97 -19.20 -7.49 5.74
N ASP A 98 -19.51 -7.05 6.96
CA ASP A 98 -18.75 -7.46 8.15
C ASP A 98 -18.87 -8.99 8.34
N ARG A 99 -17.73 -9.67 8.52
CA ARG A 99 -17.69 -11.11 8.79
C ARG A 99 -17.68 -11.36 10.30
N LYS A 100 -18.52 -12.28 10.77
CA LYS A 100 -18.50 -12.75 12.16
C LYS A 100 -17.30 -13.65 12.38
N ILE A 101 -16.59 -13.45 13.49
CA ILE A 101 -15.55 -14.35 13.98
C ILE A 101 -16.16 -15.12 15.14
N VAL A 102 -16.22 -16.44 14.99
CA VAL A 102 -16.80 -17.37 15.96
C VAL A 102 -15.70 -18.18 16.61
N SER A 103 -15.86 -18.51 17.88
CA SER A 103 -14.89 -19.35 18.60
C SER A 103 -14.89 -20.77 18.04
N LEU A 104 -13.70 -21.34 17.85
CA LEU A 104 -13.54 -22.73 17.42
C LEU A 104 -13.83 -23.71 18.57
N LEU A 105 -13.58 -23.29 19.82
CA LEU A 105 -13.64 -24.16 21.01
C LEU A 105 -14.97 -24.08 21.76
N GLY A 106 -15.82 -23.08 21.49
CA GLY A 106 -17.02 -22.82 22.30
C GLY A 106 -18.27 -22.50 21.50
N HIS A 107 -19.27 -23.40 21.56
CA HIS A 107 -20.72 -23.22 21.29
C HIS A 107 -21.12 -22.19 20.21
N ASN A 108 -20.35 -22.04 19.12
CA ASN A 108 -20.60 -21.04 18.08
C ASN A 108 -20.73 -19.60 18.61
N ARG A 109 -20.03 -19.28 19.70
CA ARG A 109 -20.05 -17.93 20.31
C ARG A 109 -19.38 -16.94 19.38
N VAL A 110 -20.06 -15.84 19.04
CA VAL A 110 -19.48 -14.73 18.29
C VAL A 110 -18.49 -13.98 19.17
N LEU A 111 -17.22 -14.02 18.80
CA LEU A 111 -16.12 -13.33 19.48
C LEU A 111 -16.01 -11.88 19.02
N GLY A 112 -16.37 -11.58 17.77
CA GLY A 112 -16.37 -10.23 17.22
C GLY A 112 -16.64 -10.17 15.72
N LEU A 113 -16.32 -9.03 15.12
CA LEU A 113 -16.58 -8.70 13.72
C LEU A 113 -15.29 -8.26 13.02
N ARG A 114 -15.12 -8.69 11.77
CA ARG A 114 -14.04 -8.25 10.88
C ARG A 114 -14.61 -7.47 9.70
N LYS A 115 -14.13 -6.25 9.50
CA LYS A 115 -14.41 -5.44 8.31
C LYS A 115 -13.14 -5.32 7.48
N THR A 116 -13.22 -5.65 6.19
CA THR A 116 -12.10 -5.47 5.27
C THR A 116 -12.22 -4.12 4.56
N LEU A 117 -11.10 -3.42 4.43
CA LEU A 117 -10.96 -2.17 3.72
C LEU A 117 -9.80 -2.26 2.74
N VAL A 118 -9.92 -1.53 1.64
CA VAL A 118 -8.87 -1.40 0.63
C VAL A 118 -8.54 0.08 0.50
N PHE A 119 -7.25 0.39 0.44
CA PHE A 119 -6.79 1.76 0.25
C PHE A 119 -6.84 2.16 -1.22
N TYR A 120 -7.28 3.39 -1.45
CA TYR A 120 -7.30 4.03 -2.77
C TYR A 120 -6.41 5.27 -2.73
N ARG A 121 -5.49 5.41 -3.69
CA ARG A 121 -4.62 6.57 -3.84
C ARG A 121 -5.33 7.66 -4.64
N GLY A 122 -5.18 8.91 -4.24
CA GLY A 122 -5.86 10.08 -4.83
C GLY A 122 -7.15 10.46 -4.13
N ARG A 123 -7.81 11.51 -4.61
CA ARG A 123 -9.03 12.05 -3.98
C ARG A 123 -10.26 11.18 -4.27
N ALA A 124 -11.08 10.96 -3.26
CA ALA A 124 -12.38 10.33 -3.43
C ALA A 124 -13.30 11.18 -4.34
N PRO A 125 -14.16 10.56 -5.17
CA PRO A 125 -14.34 9.12 -5.38
C PRO A 125 -13.42 8.54 -6.48
N ARG A 126 -12.59 9.35 -7.14
CA ARG A 126 -11.83 8.98 -8.35
C ARG A 126 -10.46 8.36 -8.08
N GLY A 127 -10.17 7.95 -6.85
CA GLY A 127 -8.89 7.35 -6.50
C GLY A 127 -8.64 6.01 -7.21
N SER A 128 -7.37 5.66 -7.38
CA SER A 128 -6.93 4.37 -7.92
C SER A 128 -6.79 3.34 -6.80
N LYS A 129 -7.33 2.14 -7.03
CA LYS A 129 -7.25 1.05 -6.06
C LYS A 129 -5.80 0.60 -5.89
N THR A 130 -5.38 0.37 -4.65
CA THR A 130 -4.05 -0.17 -4.33
C THR A 130 -4.13 -1.60 -3.79
N ASP A 131 -2.97 -2.22 -3.62
CA ASP A 131 -2.85 -3.56 -3.00
C ASP A 131 -2.87 -3.54 -1.47
N TRP A 132 -2.94 -2.35 -0.86
CA TRP A 132 -3.00 -2.20 0.59
C TRP A 132 -4.38 -2.56 1.12
N VAL A 133 -4.40 -3.50 2.07
CA VAL A 133 -5.60 -4.01 2.69
C VAL A 133 -5.49 -3.86 4.21
N MET A 134 -6.61 -3.47 4.81
CA MET A 134 -6.80 -3.41 6.25
C MET A 134 -7.95 -4.34 6.65
N ASN A 135 -7.72 -5.15 7.68
CA ASN A 135 -8.79 -5.83 8.40
C ASN A 135 -8.97 -5.14 9.76
N GLU A 136 -10.13 -4.50 9.95
CA GLU A 136 -10.56 -3.88 11.20
C GLU A 136 -11.35 -4.91 12.01
N TYR A 137 -10.81 -5.31 13.16
CA TYR A 137 -11.41 -6.24 14.11
C TYR A 137 -12.05 -5.48 15.27
N ARG A 138 -13.30 -5.84 15.59
CA ARG A 138 -14.12 -5.20 16.62
C ARG A 138 -14.73 -6.23 17.55
N LEU A 139 -14.82 -5.88 18.84
CA LEU A 139 -15.63 -6.62 19.80
C LEU A 139 -17.13 -6.53 19.44
N PRO A 140 -17.93 -7.54 19.79
CA PRO A 140 -19.33 -7.63 19.40
C PRO A 140 -20.16 -6.61 20.17
N ASP A 141 -21.32 -6.28 19.61
CA ASP A 141 -22.06 -5.12 20.10
C ASP A 141 -22.66 -5.29 21.50
N ASN A 142 -22.84 -6.53 21.94
CA ASN A 142 -23.29 -6.92 23.25
C ASN A 142 -22.21 -6.85 24.35
N CYS A 143 -20.97 -6.44 24.03
CA CYS A 143 -19.93 -6.25 25.04
C CYS A 143 -20.22 -4.97 25.85
N SER A 144 -20.24 -5.09 27.19
CA SER A 144 -20.51 -3.99 28.13
C SER A 144 -19.36 -3.00 28.31
N GLN A 145 -18.21 -3.26 27.68
CA GLN A 145 -17.00 -2.43 27.82
C GLN A 145 -16.93 -1.30 26.78
N PRO A 146 -16.14 -0.24 27.05
CA PRO A 146 -15.90 0.83 26.10
C PRO A 146 -15.26 0.28 24.81
N LYS A 147 -15.93 0.44 23.67
CA LYS A 147 -15.46 0.00 22.35
C LYS A 147 -14.59 1.07 21.68
N ASP A 148 -13.78 1.74 22.50
CA ASP A 148 -12.99 2.92 22.13
C ASP A 148 -11.68 2.53 21.43
N ILE A 149 -11.42 1.23 21.23
CA ILE A 149 -10.23 0.71 20.55
C ILE A 149 -10.66 -0.41 19.59
N VAL A 150 -10.07 -0.42 18.39
CA VAL A 150 -10.15 -1.52 17.43
C VAL A 150 -8.76 -2.07 17.14
N LEU A 151 -8.69 -3.33 16.69
CA LEU A 151 -7.43 -3.91 16.22
C LEU A 151 -7.43 -3.91 14.70
N CYS A 152 -6.36 -3.39 14.09
CA CYS A 152 -6.21 -3.33 12.65
C CYS A 152 -5.01 -4.18 12.22
N LYS A 153 -5.25 -5.10 11.29
CA LYS A 153 -4.20 -5.83 10.55
C LYS A 153 -4.03 -5.20 9.17
N ILE A 154 -2.82 -4.77 8.84
CA ILE A 154 -2.46 -4.16 7.56
C ILE A 154 -1.55 -5.12 6.80
N TYR A 155 -1.79 -5.29 5.50
CA TYR A 155 -0.94 -6.10 4.65
C TYR A 155 -1.07 -5.66 3.19
N ARG A 156 -0.09 -6.05 2.37
CA ARG A 156 -0.19 -5.92 0.91
C ARG A 156 -0.65 -7.23 0.32
N LYS A 157 -1.64 -7.18 -0.58
CA LYS A 157 -1.95 -8.32 -1.44
C LYS A 157 -0.75 -8.57 -2.36
N ALA A 158 -0.38 -9.84 -2.51
CA ALA A 158 0.56 -10.21 -3.56
C ALA A 158 -0.11 -9.94 -4.91
N THR A 159 0.59 -9.24 -5.79
CA THR A 159 0.22 -9.13 -7.20
C THR A 159 0.23 -10.54 -7.79
N SER A 160 -0.86 -10.97 -8.42
CA SER A 160 -0.87 -12.31 -9.02
C SER A 160 0.17 -12.38 -10.14
N LEU A 161 0.82 -13.53 -10.32
CA LEU A 161 1.83 -13.72 -11.38
C LEU A 161 1.33 -13.24 -12.75
N LYS A 162 0.08 -13.55 -13.10
CA LYS A 162 -0.54 -13.10 -14.37
C LYS A 162 -0.57 -11.58 -14.55
N VAL A 163 -0.72 -10.83 -13.46
CA VAL A 163 -0.75 -9.35 -13.51
C VAL A 163 0.68 -8.81 -13.65
N LEU A 164 1.66 -9.47 -13.03
CA LEU A 164 3.07 -9.11 -13.20
C LEU A 164 3.55 -9.38 -14.64
N GLU A 165 3.16 -10.52 -15.22
CA GLU A 165 3.46 -10.87 -16.62
C GLU A 165 2.87 -9.83 -17.59
N GLN A 166 1.62 -9.40 -17.37
CA GLN A 166 0.99 -8.37 -18.19
C GLN A 166 1.67 -7.00 -18.07
N TRP A 167 2.14 -6.62 -16.88
CA TRP A 167 2.89 -5.38 -16.71
C TRP A 167 4.25 -5.43 -17.39
N ALA A 168 4.97 -6.56 -17.27
CA ALA A 168 6.22 -6.77 -17.98
C ALA A 168 6.03 -6.68 -19.50
N ALA A 169 5.02 -7.35 -20.05
CA ALA A 169 4.72 -7.30 -21.49
C ALA A 169 4.38 -5.88 -21.96
N LYS A 170 3.68 -5.09 -21.14
CA LYS A 170 3.33 -3.70 -21.47
C LYS A 170 4.55 -2.77 -21.39
N GLU A 171 5.43 -2.97 -20.40
CA GLU A 171 6.69 -2.21 -20.29
C GLU A 171 7.61 -2.52 -21.47
N GLU A 172 7.68 -3.78 -21.91
CA GLU A 172 8.41 -4.18 -23.12
C GLU A 172 7.85 -3.50 -24.37
N GLU A 173 6.52 -3.50 -24.56
CA GLU A 173 5.86 -2.80 -25.67
C GLU A 173 6.13 -1.29 -25.64
N GLU A 174 6.05 -0.65 -24.47
CA GLU A 174 6.35 0.79 -24.31
C GLU A 174 7.82 1.10 -24.61
N GLN A 175 8.75 0.22 -24.20
CA GLN A 175 10.16 0.36 -24.54
C GLN A 175 10.42 0.18 -26.04
N GLU A 176 9.73 -0.75 -26.69
CA GLU A 176 9.85 -0.97 -28.13
C GLU A 176 9.31 0.24 -28.93
N ILE A 177 8.19 0.81 -28.49
CA ILE A 177 7.63 2.05 -29.05
C ILE A 177 8.59 3.23 -28.85
N LEU A 178 9.16 3.40 -27.66
CA LEU A 178 10.11 4.49 -27.40
C LEU A 178 11.36 4.32 -28.26
N LYS A 179 11.85 3.09 -28.44
CA LYS A 179 13.02 2.79 -29.25
C LYS A 179 12.78 3.10 -30.73
N SER A 180 11.62 2.72 -31.29
CA SER A 180 11.29 3.01 -32.68
C SER A 180 11.15 4.50 -32.94
N ILE A 181 10.52 5.26 -32.04
CA ILE A 181 10.44 6.73 -32.11
C ILE A 181 11.85 7.34 -32.10
N GLN A 182 12.75 6.79 -31.29
CA GLN A 182 14.12 7.30 -31.15
C GLN A 182 14.98 6.98 -32.38
N GLU A 183 14.79 5.81 -33.01
CA GLU A 183 15.42 5.44 -34.28
C GLU A 183 14.90 6.30 -35.45
N GLU A 184 13.59 6.54 -35.53
CA GLU A 184 12.99 7.45 -36.52
C GLU A 184 13.50 8.88 -36.35
N ALA A 185 13.61 9.37 -35.11
CA ALA A 185 14.16 10.68 -34.82
C ALA A 185 15.64 10.80 -35.23
N ALA A 186 16.45 9.76 -34.98
CA ALA A 186 17.86 9.73 -35.38
C ALA A 186 18.02 9.76 -36.91
N ALA A 187 17.23 8.96 -37.64
CA ALA A 187 17.24 8.94 -39.10
C ALA A 187 16.82 10.28 -39.71
N ALA A 188 15.83 10.95 -39.10
CA ALA A 188 15.41 12.29 -39.52
C ALA A 188 16.53 13.34 -39.32
N VAL A 189 17.26 13.28 -38.19
CA VAL A 189 18.40 14.17 -37.94
C VAL A 189 19.52 13.94 -38.95
N GLU A 190 19.83 12.69 -39.27
CA GLU A 190 20.86 12.34 -40.25
C GLU A 190 20.47 12.81 -41.67
N THR A 191 19.19 12.69 -42.04
CA THR A 191 18.67 13.20 -43.32
C THR A 191 18.76 14.72 -43.40
N VAL A 192 18.42 15.43 -42.31
CA VAL A 192 18.54 16.90 -42.24
C VAL A 192 20.01 17.35 -42.31
N ALA A 193 20.92 16.61 -41.68
CA ALA A 193 22.35 16.85 -41.79
C ALA A 193 22.83 16.67 -43.23
N ALA A 194 22.49 15.55 -43.88
CA ALA A 194 22.87 15.26 -45.27
C ALA A 194 22.32 16.30 -46.28
N ALA A 195 21.09 16.76 -46.08
CA ALA A 195 20.47 17.81 -46.90
C ALA A 195 21.16 19.18 -46.72
N SER A 196 21.64 19.48 -45.52
CA SER A 196 22.41 20.70 -45.22
C SER A 196 23.81 20.67 -45.86
N PHE A 197 24.50 19.53 -45.83
CA PHE A 197 25.80 19.36 -46.52
C PHE A 197 25.67 19.46 -48.04
N SER A 198 24.59 18.92 -48.61
CA SER A 198 24.32 18.99 -50.05
C SER A 198 24.03 20.44 -50.51
N SER A 199 23.32 21.23 -49.71
CA SER A 199 23.06 22.65 -50.01
C SER A 199 24.32 23.51 -49.98
N ILE A 200 25.27 23.23 -49.08
CA ILE A 200 26.58 23.93 -49.04
C ILE A 200 27.40 23.63 -50.30
N PHE A 201 27.33 22.41 -50.83
CA PHE A 201 28.05 22.00 -52.05
C PHE A 201 27.48 22.61 -53.35
N VAL A 202 26.18 22.93 -53.36
CA VAL A 202 25.54 23.65 -54.47
C VAL A 202 25.88 25.14 -54.43
N ILE A 203 25.94 25.75 -53.24
CA ILE A 203 26.34 27.17 -53.09
C ILE A 203 27.82 27.36 -53.44
N SER A 204 28.71 26.42 -53.08
CA SER A 204 30.13 26.50 -53.42
C SER A 204 30.42 26.29 -54.92
N ASN A 205 29.58 25.55 -55.65
CA ASN A 205 29.71 25.40 -57.11
C ASN A 205 29.11 26.57 -57.92
N ILE A 206 28.14 27.30 -57.37
CA ILE A 206 27.63 28.52 -58.02
C ILE A 206 28.65 29.67 -57.90
N SER A 207 29.40 29.73 -56.80
CA SER A 207 30.46 30.73 -56.62
C SER A 207 31.61 30.59 -57.64
N THR A 208 31.98 29.37 -58.02
CA THR A 208 33.03 29.13 -59.03
C THR A 208 32.56 29.36 -60.47
N PHE A 209 31.26 29.23 -60.76
CA PHE A 209 30.72 29.46 -62.10
C PHE A 209 30.58 30.95 -62.45
N ILE A 210 30.39 31.83 -61.46
CA ILE A 210 30.32 33.29 -61.68
C ILE A 210 31.71 33.87 -61.97
N GLN A 211 32.79 33.23 -61.50
CA GLN A 211 34.16 33.70 -61.68
C GLN A 211 34.76 33.39 -63.06
N TRP A 212 34.09 32.55 -63.87
CA TRP A 212 34.53 32.18 -65.23
C TRP A 212 33.84 32.96 -66.36
N ARG A 213 32.93 33.90 -66.03
CA ARG A 213 32.15 34.67 -67.02
C ARG A 213 32.57 36.14 -67.15
N LEU A 214 33.68 36.53 -66.53
CA LEU A 214 34.22 37.91 -66.51
C LEU A 214 35.65 38.03 -67.08
N THR A 215 36.07 37.09 -67.92
CA THR A 215 37.27 37.19 -68.78
C THR A 215 36.86 36.94 -70.20
#